data_AF-A0A220W2W8-F1
#
_entry.id   AF-A0A220W2W8-F1
#
_cell.length_a   1.000
_cell.length_b   1.000
_cell.length_c   1.000
_cell.angle_alpha   90.00
_cell.angle_beta   90.00
_cell.angle_gamma   90.00
#
_symmetry.space_group_name_H-M   'P 1'
#
loop_
_entity.id
_entity.type
_entity.pdbx_description
1 polymer ?
#
loop_
_entity_poly.entity_id
_entity_poly.type
_entity_poly.pdbx_seq_one_letter_code
_entity_poly.pdbx_strand_id
1 'polypeptide(L)' 'MKLLDRIEKHLKQTHMSPTRFGRRAVGDPRFVLDLREGRRPRARTLRRVEAYLASSDEKTRDENIVPSTS' A
#
# COMPACT_ATOMS: atom_id res chain seq x y z
N MET A 1 -0.25 -15.12 4.47
CA MET A 1 -0.98 -14.04 3.76
C MET A 1 -0.22 -13.66 2.52
N LYS A 2 -0.91 -13.44 1.39
CA LYS A 2 -0.28 -12.97 0.14
C LYS A 2 0.02 -11.47 0.26
N LEU A 3 1.01 -10.97 -0.48
CA LEU A 3 1.38 -9.54 -0.47
C LEU A 3 0.17 -8.64 -0.79
N LEU A 4 -0.66 -9.07 -1.75
CA LEU A 4 -1.86 -8.34 -2.16
C LEU A 4 -2.80 -8.12 -0.96
N ASP A 5 -3.05 -9.14 -0.14
CA ASP A 5 -3.91 -9.03 1.06
C ASP A 5 -3.40 -7.96 2.03
N ARG A 6 -2.07 -7.88 2.24
CA ARG A 6 -1.44 -6.88 3.11
C ARG A 6 -1.61 -5.47 2.54
N ILE A 7 -1.42 -5.31 1.24
CA ILE A 7 -1.64 -4.04 0.55
C ILE A 7 -3.10 -3.63 0.68
N GLU A 8 -4.06 -4.52 0.38
CA GLU A 8 -5.48 -4.20 0.45
C GLU A 8 -5.94 -3.83 1.86
N LYS A 9 -5.44 -4.51 2.89
CA LYS A 9 -5.70 -4.13 4.28
C LYS A 9 -5.17 -2.72 4.57
N HIS A 10 -3.96 -2.40 4.13
CA HIS A 10 -3.38 -1.08 4.31
C HIS A 10 -4.16 0.01 3.58
N LEU A 11 -4.61 -0.24 2.34
CA LEU A 11 -5.46 0.69 1.59
C LEU A 11 -6.77 0.98 2.33
N LYS A 12 -7.40 -0.05 2.90
CA LYS A 12 -8.62 0.10 3.70
C LYS A 12 -8.38 0.89 4.99
N GLN A 13 -7.31 0.58 5.73
CA GLN A 13 -6.98 1.26 6.99
C GLN A 13 -6.63 2.73 6.81
N THR A 14 -6.01 3.09 5.69
CA THR A 14 -5.54 4.46 5.40
C THR A 14 -6.47 5.23 4.47
N HIS A 15 -7.60 4.64 4.05
CA HIS A 15 -8.47 5.15 2.98
C HIS A 15 -7.68 5.58 1.71
N MET A 16 -6.56 4.90 1.44
CA MET A 16 -5.66 5.24 0.35
C MET A 16 -6.08 4.54 -0.94
N SER A 17 -6.06 5.28 -2.06
CA SER A 17 -6.29 4.66 -3.36
C SER A 17 -5.11 3.77 -3.80
N PRO A 18 -5.36 2.67 -4.52
CA PRO A 18 -4.31 1.77 -5.02
C PRO A 18 -3.27 2.50 -5.89
N THR A 19 -3.72 3.48 -6.67
CA THR A 19 -2.88 4.33 -7.51
C THR A 19 -1.94 5.20 -6.68
N ARG A 20 -2.44 5.80 -5.60
CA ARG A 20 -1.64 6.63 -4.69
C ARG A 20 -0.61 5.77 -3.96
N PHE A 21 -1.01 4.59 -3.50
CA PHE A 21 -0.09 3.63 -2.88
C PHE A 21 1.04 3.23 -3.82
N GLY A 22 0.73 2.80 -5.04
CA GLY A 22 1.74 2.38 -6.02
C GLY A 22 2.76 3.49 -6.31
N ARG A 23 2.28 4.73 -6.48
CA ARG A 23 3.15 5.90 -6.65
C ARG A 23 4.04 6.16 -5.42
N ARG A 24 3.51 6.03 -4.19
CA ARG A 24 4.27 6.28 -2.95
C ARG A 24 5.26 5.15 -2.61
N ALA A 25 4.85 3.89 -2.74
CA ALA A 25 5.66 2.74 -2.34
C ALA A 25 6.76 2.40 -3.35
N VAL A 26 6.43 2.41 -4.64
CA VAL A 26 7.33 1.90 -5.69
C VAL A 26 7.55 2.88 -6.85
N GLY A 27 6.78 3.96 -6.92
CA GLY A 27 6.83 4.93 -8.03
C GLY A 27 5.98 4.56 -9.23
N ASP A 28 5.14 3.52 -9.13
CA ASP A 28 4.32 3.01 -10.22
C ASP A 28 2.83 3.04 -9.83
N PRO A 29 2.00 3.93 -10.41
CA PRO A 29 0.58 4.03 -10.10
C PRO A 29 -0.24 2.80 -10.50
N ARG A 30 0.25 1.97 -11.45
CA ARG A 30 -0.46 0.75 -11.88
C ARG A 30 -0.10 -0.47 -11.06
N PHE A 31 0.90 -0.36 -10.17
CA PHE A 31 1.46 -1.49 -9.43
C PHE A 31 0.42 -2.40 -8.78
N VAL A 32 -0.55 -1.84 -8.05
CA VAL A 32 -1.58 -2.61 -7.35
C VAL A 32 -2.59 -3.22 -8.33
N LEU A 33 -2.93 -2.52 -9.40
CA LEU A 33 -3.83 -3.01 -10.45
C LEU A 33 -3.20 -4.21 -11.15
N ASP A 34 -1.95 -4.07 -11.58
CA ASP A 34 -1.25 -5.17 -12.25
C ASP A 34 -1.05 -6.37 -11.30
N LEU A 35 -0.81 -6.13 -10.00
CA LEU A 35 -0.76 -7.20 -8.98
C LEU A 35 -2.08 -7.96 -8.86
N ARG A 36 -3.22 -7.27 -8.99
CA ARG A 36 -4.56 -7.89 -9.02
C ARG A 36 -4.79 -8.69 -10.29
N GLU A 37 -4.23 -8.22 -11.41
CA GLU A 37 -4.23 -8.95 -12.69
C GLU A 37 -3.26 -10.15 -12.70
N GLY A 38 -2.48 -10.35 -11.63
CA GLY A 38 -1.59 -11.50 -11.46
C GLY A 38 -0.13 -11.23 -11.80
N ARG A 39 0.26 -9.97 -12.02
CA ARG A 39 1.67 -9.57 -12.19
C ARG A 39 2.48 -10.03 -10.99
N ARG A 40 3.66 -10.60 -11.27
CA ARG A 40 4.63 -11.01 -10.25
C ARG A 40 5.70 -9.91 -10.09
N PRO A 41 5.73 -9.19 -8.95
CA PRO A 41 6.77 -8.20 -8.70
C PRO A 41 8.14 -8.87 -8.58
N ARG A 42 9.19 -8.17 -9.01
CA ARG A 42 10.56 -8.60 -8.74
C ARG A 42 10.89 -8.44 -7.25
N ALA A 43 11.87 -9.20 -6.74
CA ALA A 43 12.29 -9.16 -5.34
C ALA A 43 12.63 -7.74 -4.83
N ARG A 44 13.25 -6.89 -5.66
CA ARG A 44 13.52 -5.49 -5.34
C ARG A 44 12.24 -4.69 -5.05
N THR A 45 11.19 -4.91 -5.85
CA THR A 45 9.90 -4.25 -5.68
C THR A 45 9.21 -4.74 -4.41
N LEU A 46 9.26 -6.04 -4.13
CA LEU A 46 8.73 -6.62 -2.89
C LEU A 46 9.33 -5.95 -1.65
N ARG A 47 10.66 -5.83 -1.59
CA ARG A 47 11.35 -5.17 -0.47
C ARG A 47 10.91 -3.72 -0.26
N ARG A 48 10.72 -2.95 -1.35
CA ARG A 48 10.25 -1.56 -1.27
C ARG A 48 8.83 -1.48 -0.71
N VAL A 49 7.95 -2.38 -1.15
CA VAL A 49 6.57 -2.46 -0.66
C VAL A 49 6.55 -2.84 0.82
N GLU A 50 7.33 -3.83 1.21
CA GLU A 50 7.42 -4.28 2.61
C GLU A 50 7.95 -3.17 3.52
N ALA A 51 9.02 -2.48 3.11
CA ALA A 51 9.55 -1.33 3.85
C ALA A 51 8.49 -0.22 3.98
N TYR A 52 7.77 0.09 2.91
CA TYR A 52 6.71 1.09 2.92
C TYR A 52 5.57 0.72 3.87
N LEU A 53 5.11 -0.54 3.84
CA LEU A 53 4.07 -1.04 4.75
C LEU A 53 4.53 -1.00 6.21
N ALA A 54 5.79 -1.33 6.49
CA ALA A 54 6.36 -1.28 7.84
C ALA A 54 6.41 0.16 8.37
N SER A 55 6.89 1.13 7.57
CA SER A 55 6.95 2.54 7.98
C SER A 55 5.56 3.18 8.11
N SER A 56 4.58 2.70 7.36
CA SER A 56 3.23 3.26 7.40
C SER A 56 2.42 2.75 8.60
N ASP A 57 2.68 1.53 9.10
CA ASP A 57 2.06 1.03 10.34
C ASP A 57 2.47 1.87 11.56
N GLU A 58 3.70 2.38 11.57
CA GLU A 58 4.19 3.29 12.60
C GLU A 58 3.51 4.66 12.53
N LYS A 59 3.38 5.23 11.31
CA LYS A 59 2.73 6.53 11.10
C LYS A 59 1.22 6.54 11.40
N THR A 60 0.51 5.44 11.17
CA THR A 60 -0.94 5.37 11.43
C THR A 60 -1.28 5.41 12.92
N ARG A 61 -0.32 5.14 13.82
CA ARG A 61 -0.56 5.25 15.28
C ARG A 61 -0.63 6.71 15.76
N ASP A 62 0.02 7.63 15.07
CA ASP A 62 0.05 9.05 15.43
C ASP A 62 -1.09 9.88 14.79
N GLU A 63 -1.61 9.47 13.61
CA GLU A 63 -2.53 10.30 12.82
C GLU A 63 -4.03 9.92 12.96
N ASN A 64 -4.41 9.12 13.96
CA ASN A 64 -5.81 8.71 14.16
C ASN A 64 -6.67 9.76 14.89
N ILE A 65 -6.47 11.04 14.56
CA ILE A 65 -7.37 12.15 14.89
C ILE A 65 -7.84 12.74 13.55
N VAL A 66 -8.89 12.16 12.97
CA VAL A 66 -10.10 12.82 12.43
C VAL A 66 -10.83 11.89 11.45
N PRO A 67 -12.09 11.53 11.69
CA PRO A 67 -12.96 11.08 10.62
C PRO A 67 -13.43 12.33 9.88
N SER A 68 -13.11 12.44 8.59
CA SER A 68 -13.78 13.42 7.73
C SER A 68 -13.91 12.82 6.34
N THR A 69 -14.98 12.05 6.18
CA THR A 69 -15.56 11.81 4.87
C THR A 69 -16.76 12.75 4.77
N SER A 70 -16.68 13.69 3.83
CA SER A 70 -17.78 14.56 3.40
C SER A 70 -18.93 13.77 2.79
#